data_AF-A0A351LFU7-F1
#
_entry.id   AF-A0A351LFU7-F1
#
_cell.length_a   1.000
_cell.length_b   1.000
_cell.length_c   1.000
_cell.angle_alpha   90.00
_cell.angle_beta   90.00
_cell.angle_gamma   90.00
#
_symmetry.space_group_name_H-M   'P 1'
#
loop_
_entity.id
_entity.type
_entity.pdbx_description
1 polymer ?
#
loop_
_entity_poly.entity_id
_entity_poly.type
_entity_poly.pdbx_seq_one_letter_code
_entity_poly.pdbx_strand_id
1 'polypeptide(L)'
;MNVSLTPELEQYVQEKVKSGKYLSASEVVREALRLLQEQDQIRQLRLEKLRSEIALGIEQLDRGEGIDGKEVFASLREKIRKARESEP
;
A
#
# COMPACT_ATOMS: atom_id res chain seq x y z
N MET A 1 -2.15 29.39 -10.77
CA MET A 1 -3.32 28.71 -10.20
C MET A 1 -3.40 29.09 -8.74
N ASN A 2 -4.54 29.62 -8.27
CA ASN A 2 -4.77 29.86 -6.85
C ASN A 2 -5.53 28.67 -6.27
N VAL A 3 -5.08 28.19 -5.11
CA VAL A 3 -5.69 27.06 -4.41
C VAL A 3 -6.02 27.53 -3.00
N SER A 4 -7.26 27.33 -2.57
CA SER A 4 -7.67 27.65 -1.21
C SER A 4 -7.31 26.49 -0.29
N LEU A 5 -6.60 26.78 0.80
CA LEU A 5 -6.32 25.83 1.87
C LEU A 5 -7.32 26.03 3.00
N THR A 6 -7.58 24.97 3.76
CA THR A 6 -8.25 25.13 5.06
C THR A 6 -7.31 25.84 6.03
N PRO A 7 -7.81 26.51 7.08
CA PRO A 7 -6.97 27.20 8.06
C PRO A 7 -5.89 26.29 8.68
N GLU A 8 -6.21 25.01 8.90
CA GLU A 8 -5.28 24.05 9.47
C GLU A 8 -4.11 23.74 8.53
N LEU A 9 -4.39 23.58 7.23
CA LEU A 9 -3.37 23.34 6.21
C LEU A 9 -2.52 24.59 5.99
N GLU A 10 -3.13 25.78 6.04
CA GLU A 10 -2.39 27.04 5.96
C GLU A 10 -1.41 27.19 7.13
N GLN A 11 -1.86 26.93 8.35
CA GLN A 11 -0.99 26.95 9.54
C GLN A 11 0.17 25.95 9.39
N TYR A 12 -0.12 24.72 8.97
CA TYR A 12 0.90 23.70 8.76
C TYR A 12 1.95 24.13 7.73
N VAL A 13 1.52 24.69 6.59
CA VAL A 13 2.43 25.19 5.56
C VAL A 13 3.29 26.34 6.10
N GLN A 14 2.69 27.28 6.85
CA GLN A 14 3.43 28.38 7.47
C GLN A 14 4.48 27.87 8.47
N GLU A 15 4.15 26.89 9.31
CA GLU A 15 5.10 26.28 10.25
C GLU A 15 6.29 25.61 9.52
N LYS A 16 6.04 24.92 8.41
CA LYS A 16 7.10 24.33 7.58
C LYS A 16 8.04 25.37 6.99
N VAL A 17 7.50 26.48 6.49
CA VAL A 17 8.34 27.59 5.99
C VAL A 17 9.11 28.25 7.13
N LYS A 18 8.47 28.53 8.27
CA LYS A 18 9.11 29.12 9.47
C LYS A 18 10.25 28.25 10.02
N SER A 19 10.18 26.93 9.84
CA SER A 19 11.26 26.02 10.24
C SER A 19 12.55 26.19 9.43
N GLY A 20 12.53 26.97 8.34
CA GLY A 20 13.67 27.17 7.45
C GLY A 20 13.94 26.02 6.48
N LYS A 21 13.16 24.93 6.55
CA LYS A 21 13.28 23.76 5.66
C LYS A 21 12.78 24.01 4.24
N TYR A 22 11.95 25.04 4.04
CA TYR A 22 11.37 25.41 2.75
C TYR A 22 11.41 26.94 2.60
N LEU A 23 11.67 27.41 1.38
CA LEU A 23 11.79 28.84 1.05
C LEU A 23 10.43 29.50 0.83
N SER A 24 9.39 28.72 0.51
CA SER A 24 8.05 29.25 0.23
C SER A 24 6.94 28.24 0.44
N ALA A 25 5.70 28.72 0.63
CA ALA A 25 4.51 27.88 0.67
C ALA A 25 4.36 27.03 -0.61
N SER A 26 4.65 27.62 -1.77
CA SER A 26 4.60 26.92 -3.06
C SER A 26 5.56 25.74 -3.14
N GLU A 27 6.69 25.80 -2.44
CA GLU A 27 7.63 24.68 -2.37
C GLU A 27 7.09 23.53 -1.51
N VAL A 28 6.51 23.84 -0.35
CA VAL A 28 5.83 22.85 0.51
C VAL A 28 4.72 22.14 -0.27
N VAL A 29 3.90 22.89 -1.00
CA VAL A 29 2.80 22.32 -1.79
C VAL A 29 3.30 21.46 -2.94
N ARG A 30 4.36 21.88 -3.67
CA ARG A 30 4.95 21.06 -4.73
C ARG A 30 5.48 19.73 -4.20
N GLU A 31 6.16 19.76 -3.06
CA GLU A 31 6.68 18.54 -2.45
C GLU A 31 5.55 17.62 -1.98
N ALA A 32 4.50 18.17 -1.36
CA ALA A 32 3.32 17.41 -0.97
C ALA A 32 2.62 16.75 -2.18
N LEU A 33 2.48 17.47 -3.29
CA LEU A 33 1.91 16.92 -4.53
C LEU A 33 2.80 15.85 -5.17
N ARG A 34 4.12 16.00 -5.10
CA ARG A 34 5.07 14.98 -5.57
C ARG A 34 4.91 13.68 -4.79
N LEU A 35 4.81 13.77 -3.47
CA LEU A 35 4.56 12.60 -2.60
C LEU A 35 3.20 11.97 -2.86
N LEU A 36 2.15 12.78 -3.07
CA LEU A 36 0.83 12.29 -3.43
C LEU A 36 0.85 11.53 -4.77
N GLN A 37 1.52 12.09 -5.78
CA GLN A 37 1.67 11.44 -7.08
C GLN A 37 2.41 10.11 -6.98
N GLU A 38 3.48 10.04 -6.20
CA GLU A 38 4.23 8.80 -5.95
C GLU A 38 3.34 7.75 -5.25
N GLN A 39 2.57 8.16 -4.25
CA GLN A 39 1.63 7.28 -3.55
C GLN A 39 0.55 6.74 -4.50
N ASP A 40 -0.01 7.60 -5.35
CA ASP A 40 -1.02 7.21 -6.32
C ASP A 40 -0.46 6.21 -7.35
N GLN A 41 0.75 6.43 -7.85
CA GLN A 41 1.43 5.50 -8.75
C GLN A 41 1.66 4.13 -8.09
N ILE A 42 2.17 4.11 -6.86
CA ILE A 42 2.38 2.86 -6.12
C ILE A 42 1.04 2.13 -5.90
N ARG A 43 -0.02 2.87 -5.58
CA ARG A 43 -1.36 2.29 -5.39
C ARG A 43 -1.89 1.67 -6.68
N GLN A 44 -1.71 2.35 -7.82
CA GLN A 44 -2.10 1.83 -9.12
C GLN A 44 -1.35 0.54 -9.47
N LEU A 45 -0.02 0.54 -9.33
CA LEU A 45 0.80 -0.66 -9.58
C LEU A 45 0.40 -1.85 -8.71
N ARG A 46 0.12 -1.61 -7.41
CA ARG A 46 -0.35 -2.67 -6.50
C ARG A 46 -1.71 -3.21 -6.92
N LEU A 47 -2.62 -2.34 -7.35
CA LEU A 47 -3.95 -2.74 -7.79
C LEU A 47 -3.90 -3.55 -9.08
N GLU A 48 -3.08 -3.13 -10.04
CA GLU A 48 -2.84 -3.86 -11.29
C GLU A 48 -2.25 -5.24 -11.03
N LYS A 49 -1.20 -5.31 -10.19
CA LYS A 49 -0.62 -6.58 -9.78
C LYS A 49 -1.65 -7.50 -9.14
N LEU A 50 -2.44 -7.00 -8.19
CA LEU A 50 -3.47 -7.79 -7.52
C LEU A 50 -4.53 -8.30 -8.52
N ARG A 51 -4.96 -7.46 -9.46
CA ARG A 51 -5.91 -7.87 -10.52
C ARG A 51 -5.33 -8.99 -11.38
N SER A 52 -4.06 -8.89 -11.77
CA SER A 52 -3.37 -9.92 -12.54
C SER A 52 -3.24 -11.23 -11.76
N GLU A 53 -2.88 -11.18 -10.48
CA GLU A 53 -2.79 -12.37 -9.62
C GLU A 53 -4.16 -13.05 -9.43
N ILE A 54 -5.23 -12.27 -9.25
CA ILE A 54 -6.60 -12.80 -9.18
C ILE A 54 -6.99 -13.46 -10.50
N ALA A 55 -6.73 -12.81 -11.65
CA ALA A 55 -7.05 -13.37 -12.96
C ALA A 55 -6.33 -14.70 -13.19
N LEU A 56 -5.04 -14.77 -12.88
CA LEU A 56 -4.25 -16.02 -12.93
C LEU A 56 -4.86 -17.10 -12.04
N GLY A 57 -5.25 -16.75 -10.81
CA GLY A 57 -5.90 -17.69 -9.88
C GLY A 57 -7.24 -18.22 -10.41
N ILE A 58 -8.05 -17.37 -11.04
CA ILE A 58 -9.31 -17.79 -11.67
C ILE A 58 -9.03 -18.75 -12.82
N GLU A 59 -8.07 -18.45 -13.70
CA GLU A 59 -7.71 -19.35 -14.80
C GLU A 59 -7.19 -20.71 -14.30
N GLN A 60 -6.43 -20.73 -13.21
CA GLN A 60 -6.00 -21.98 -12.55
C GLN A 60 -7.19 -22.78 -12.02
N LEU A 61 -8.16 -22.11 -11.38
CA LEU A 61 -9.38 -22.76 -10.90
C LEU A 61 -10.22 -23.34 -12.05
N ASP A 62 -10.35 -22.62 -13.16
CA ASP A 62 -11.07 -23.08 -14.35
C ASP A 62 -10.41 -24.32 -14.98
N ARG A 63 -9.08 -24.46 -14.87
CA ARG A 63 -8.33 -25.66 -15.27
C ARG A 63 -8.38 -26.80 -14.24
N GLY A 64 -9.04 -26.60 -13.10
CA GLY A 64 -9.11 -27.59 -12.03
C GLY A 64 -7.84 -27.72 -11.19
N GLU A 65 -6.93 -26.74 -11.24
CA GLU A 65 -5.68 -26.71 -10.47
C GLU A 65 -5.89 -26.22 -9.02
N GLY A 66 -7.15 -26.01 -8.62
CA GLY A 66 -7.51 -25.63 -7.25
C GLY A 66 -7.24 -26.74 -6.23
N ILE A 67 -6.96 -26.35 -4.99
CA ILE A 67 -6.78 -27.27 -3.85
C ILE A 67 -7.96 -27.08 -2.90
N ASP A 68 -8.49 -28.18 -2.34
CA ASP A 68 -9.56 -28.08 -1.35
C ASP A 68 -9.11 -27.30 -0.10
N GLY A 69 -9.92 -26.34 0.32
CA GLY A 69 -9.58 -25.46 1.43
C GLY A 69 -9.34 -26.21 2.74
N LYS A 70 -10.10 -27.29 3.02
CA LYS A 70 -9.93 -28.07 4.25
C LYS A 70 -8.58 -28.77 4.27
N GLU A 71 -8.13 -29.29 3.12
CA GLU A 71 -6.81 -29.90 2.96
C GLU A 71 -5.69 -28.88 3.20
N VAL A 72 -5.80 -27.68 2.62
CA VAL A 72 -4.85 -26.58 2.86
C VAL A 72 -4.74 -26.25 4.34
N PHE A 73 -5.88 -26.01 5.01
CA PHE A 73 -5.88 -25.66 6.44
C PHE A 73 -5.38 -26.80 7.34
N ALA A 74 -5.65 -28.06 6.99
CA ALA A 74 -5.10 -29.21 7.71
C ALA A 74 -3.57 -29.26 7.61
N SER A 75 -3.03 -29.09 6.40
CA SER A 75 -1.58 -29.07 6.18
C SER A 75 -0.89 -27.90 6.89
N LEU A 76 -1.53 -26.73 6.94
CA LEU A 76 -0.99 -25.53 7.58
C LEU A 76 -0.92 -25.69 9.11
N ARG A 77 -1.99 -26.22 9.73
CA ARG A 77 -2.00 -26.52 11.16
C ARG A 77 -0.90 -27.50 11.54
N GLU A 78 -0.69 -28.51 10.72
CA GLU A 78 0.35 -29.52 10.95
C GLU A 78 1.77 -28.93 10.84
N LYS A 79 2.00 -28.04 9.86
CA LYS A 79 3.27 -27.30 9.76
C LYS A 79 3.52 -26.41 10.97
N ILE A 80 2.50 -25.69 11.45
CA ILE A 80 2.60 -24.83 12.64
C ILE A 80 2.91 -25.66 13.89
N ARG A 81 2.26 -26.82 14.05
CA ARG A 81 2.50 -27.75 15.17
C ARG A 81 3.95 -28.22 15.18
N LYS A 82 4.45 -28.70 14.03
CA LYS A 82 5.84 -29.14 13.88
C LYS A 82 6.84 -28.02 14.17
N ALA A 83 6.56 -26.79 13.75
CA ALA A 83 7.45 -25.66 14.02
C ALA A 83 7.58 -25.37 15.52
N ARG A 84 6.49 -25.49 16.28
CA ARG A 84 6.48 -25.32 17.74
C ARG A 84 7.14 -26.47 18.51
N GLU A 85 7.03 -27.69 17.99
CA GLU A 85 7.69 -28.87 18.58
C GLU A 85 9.20 -28.91 18.26
N SER A 86 9.65 -28.14 17.27
CA SER A 86 11.06 -28.02 16.85
C SER A 86 11.81 -26.88 17.55
N GLU A 87 11.13 -26.06 18.34
CA GLU A 87 11.72 -24.94 19.09
C GLU A 87 12.21 -25.45 20.46
N PRO A 88 13.54 -25.42 20.74
CA PRO A 88 14.12 -25.94 21.99
C PRO A 88 13.88 -25.03 23.21
#